data_AF-A0A961K579-F1
#
_entry.id   AF-A0A961K579-F1
#
_cell.length_a   1.000
_cell.length_b   1.000
_cell.length_c   1.000
_cell.angle_alpha   90.00
_cell.angle_beta   90.00
_cell.angle_gamma   90.00
#
_symmetry.space_group_name_H-M   'P 1'
#
loop_
_entity.id
_entity.type
_entity.pdbx_description
1 polymer ?
#
loop_
_entity_poly.entity_id
_entity_poly.type
_entity_poly.pdbx_seq_one_letter_code
_entity_poly.pdbx_strand_id
1 'polypeptide(L)'
;AFRRLKHKTQVFVEHEGDYYRTRLTHSIEVAQVARTVAGVLGGNEYLAEAVALAHDLGHPPFGHTGEDALNELLAPYGGFDHNAQALKIVTSLERHYAGFDGLNLTWETLEGIAKHNGPVTGALPVALAEYDRKHDLELATYASAEAQMAAVADDIAYNHHDLHDGLRAGLFTVEEMCDLPLVGPAFAEVDRSWPDLAPSRRQHEGLRRVFGYMVDDVLAEARMLLAEVNPQSADEVRHAGRPVIRFSQGMFQQLKDVRGFLFTRVYRAPSVMEMRAQVTRVVNELFPAFLADTSLLPEDWRDDVAAAADETELARIVGDYIAGMTDRFALETHARMFGA
;
A
#
# COMPACT_ATOMS: atom_id res chain seq x y z
N ALA A 1 -11.06 0.11 -10.47
CA ALA A 1 -9.71 0.28 -9.89
C ALA A 1 -8.97 -1.04 -9.64
N PHE A 2 -9.51 -1.98 -8.86
CA PHE A 2 -8.80 -3.21 -8.43
C PHE A 2 -8.12 -4.01 -9.56
N ARG A 3 -8.78 -4.17 -10.72
CA ARG A 3 -8.19 -4.86 -11.90
C ARG A 3 -6.90 -4.20 -12.40
N ARG A 4 -6.74 -2.88 -12.22
CA ARG A 4 -5.56 -2.12 -12.67
C ARG A 4 -4.34 -2.41 -11.79
N LEU A 5 -4.52 -2.91 -10.56
CA LEU A 5 -3.41 -3.33 -9.69
C LEU A 5 -2.55 -4.43 -10.30
N LYS A 6 -3.10 -5.22 -11.25
CA LYS A 6 -2.34 -6.21 -12.04
C LYS A 6 -1.24 -5.58 -12.88
N HIS A 7 -1.40 -4.31 -13.23
CA HIS A 7 -0.50 -3.58 -14.14
C HIS A 7 0.14 -2.37 -13.45
N LYS A 8 0.22 -2.44 -12.12
CA LYS A 8 0.97 -1.49 -11.29
C LYS A 8 2.02 -2.26 -10.52
N THR A 9 3.25 -1.77 -10.55
CA THR A 9 4.37 -2.33 -9.79
C THR A 9 4.23 -2.04 -8.29
N GLN A 10 4.68 -2.98 -7.47
CA GLN A 10 4.86 -2.76 -6.04
C GLN A 10 6.20 -2.06 -5.78
N VAL A 11 7.30 -2.65 -6.29
CA VAL A 11 8.66 -2.09 -6.27
C VAL A 11 9.29 -2.24 -7.65
N PHE A 12 10.04 -1.23 -8.08
CA PHE A 12 10.67 -1.13 -9.41
C PHE A 12 11.87 -2.07 -9.60
N VAL A 13 11.61 -3.36 -9.56
CA VAL A 13 12.55 -4.40 -10.00
C VAL A 13 12.08 -5.04 -11.32
N GLU A 14 10.90 -4.64 -11.82
CA GLU A 14 10.16 -5.29 -12.89
C GLU A 14 10.80 -5.22 -14.29
N HIS A 15 11.69 -4.26 -14.55
CA HIS A 15 12.31 -4.12 -15.88
C HIS A 15 13.24 -5.28 -16.27
N GLU A 16 13.47 -6.25 -15.37
CA GLU A 16 14.36 -7.40 -15.62
C GLU A 16 13.66 -8.77 -15.70
N GLY A 17 12.31 -8.90 -15.62
CA GLY A 17 11.64 -10.19 -15.86
C GLY A 17 10.15 -10.35 -15.52
N ASP A 18 9.50 -11.35 -16.11
CA ASP A 18 8.03 -11.62 -16.07
C ASP A 18 7.45 -12.10 -14.71
N TYR A 19 8.24 -12.09 -13.64
CA TYR A 19 7.88 -12.78 -12.38
C TYR A 19 8.00 -11.90 -11.12
N TYR A 20 8.02 -10.58 -11.26
CA TYR A 20 7.97 -9.68 -10.11
C TYR A 20 6.54 -9.46 -9.63
N ARG A 21 6.40 -9.13 -8.35
CA ARG A 21 5.10 -8.91 -7.72
C ARG A 21 4.48 -7.62 -8.21
N THR A 22 3.20 -7.72 -8.56
CA THR A 22 2.32 -6.58 -8.85
C THR A 22 1.62 -6.16 -7.56
N ARG A 23 1.02 -4.96 -7.55
CA ARG A 23 0.15 -4.54 -6.44
C ARG A 23 -0.99 -5.52 -6.20
N LEU A 24 -1.52 -6.16 -7.27
CA LEU A 24 -2.58 -7.15 -7.13
C LEU A 24 -2.13 -8.38 -6.33
N THR A 25 -0.97 -8.94 -6.67
CA THR A 25 -0.42 -10.10 -5.94
C THR A 25 -0.07 -9.74 -4.51
N HIS A 26 0.43 -8.52 -4.29
CA HIS A 26 0.67 -7.97 -2.94
C HIS A 26 -0.63 -7.89 -2.13
N SER A 27 -1.68 -7.20 -2.63
CA SER A 27 -2.95 -7.06 -1.90
C SER A 27 -3.63 -8.41 -1.61
N ILE A 28 -3.49 -9.41 -2.48
CA ILE A 28 -4.01 -10.77 -2.23
C ILE A 28 -3.30 -11.42 -1.04
N GLU A 29 -1.98 -11.28 -0.95
CA GLU A 29 -1.22 -11.86 0.16
C GLU A 29 -1.46 -11.11 1.48
N VAL A 30 -1.57 -9.78 1.44
CA VAL A 30 -2.02 -8.97 2.59
C VAL A 30 -3.39 -9.45 3.07
N ALA A 31 -4.34 -9.66 2.15
CA ALA A 31 -5.66 -10.16 2.49
C ALA A 31 -5.63 -11.56 3.13
N GLN A 32 -4.78 -12.47 2.64
CA GLN A 32 -4.61 -13.80 3.24
C GLN A 32 -4.07 -13.74 4.68
N VAL A 33 -3.08 -12.88 4.93
CA VAL A 33 -2.53 -12.68 6.28
C VAL A 33 -3.56 -12.04 7.19
N ALA A 34 -4.19 -10.95 6.76
CA ALA A 34 -5.20 -10.23 7.54
C ALA A 34 -6.34 -11.15 7.97
N ARG A 35 -6.83 -12.01 7.06
CA ARG A 35 -7.85 -13.02 7.37
C ARG A 35 -7.38 -14.07 8.36
N THR A 36 -6.15 -14.54 8.20
CA THR A 36 -5.57 -15.54 9.12
C THR A 36 -5.46 -14.96 10.53
N VAL A 37 -4.96 -13.73 10.66
CA VAL A 37 -4.86 -13.03 11.94
C VAL A 37 -6.25 -12.79 12.54
N ALA A 38 -7.23 -12.32 11.74
CA ALA A 38 -8.60 -12.13 12.18
C ALA A 38 -9.25 -13.43 12.68
N GLY A 39 -9.12 -14.53 11.93
CA GLY A 39 -9.66 -15.83 12.32
C GLY A 39 -9.04 -16.37 13.62
N VAL A 40 -7.74 -16.17 13.84
CA VAL A 40 -7.05 -16.60 15.06
C VAL A 40 -7.44 -15.75 16.28
N LEU A 41 -7.69 -14.45 16.08
CA LEU A 41 -8.04 -13.51 17.16
C LEU A 41 -9.56 -13.37 17.37
N GLY A 42 -10.39 -14.04 16.55
CA GLY A 42 -11.85 -14.00 16.64
C GLY A 42 -12.47 -12.70 16.10
N GLY A 43 -11.76 -11.97 15.24
CA GLY A 43 -12.26 -10.78 14.54
C GLY A 43 -13.07 -11.11 13.28
N ASN A 44 -13.60 -10.10 12.61
CA ASN A 44 -14.34 -10.26 11.36
C ASN A 44 -13.38 -10.41 10.15
N GLU A 45 -13.22 -11.65 9.68
CA GLU A 45 -12.37 -11.98 8.52
C GLU A 45 -12.74 -11.19 7.25
N TYR A 46 -14.03 -10.92 7.02
CA TYR A 46 -14.48 -10.21 5.81
C TYR A 46 -14.13 -8.73 5.84
N LEU A 47 -14.22 -8.09 7.01
CA LEU A 47 -13.84 -6.70 7.16
C LEU A 47 -12.31 -6.54 7.01
N ALA A 48 -11.54 -7.43 7.64
CA ALA A 48 -10.07 -7.45 7.49
C ALA A 48 -9.66 -7.67 6.02
N GLU A 49 -10.30 -8.62 5.33
CA GLU A 49 -10.10 -8.87 3.90
C GLU A 49 -10.47 -7.66 3.05
N ALA A 50 -11.63 -7.04 3.28
CA ALA A 50 -12.10 -5.90 2.50
C ALA A 50 -11.14 -4.71 2.60
N VAL A 51 -10.67 -4.37 3.80
CA VAL A 51 -9.69 -3.30 4.01
C VAL A 51 -8.35 -3.67 3.34
N ALA A 52 -7.87 -4.90 3.53
CA ALA A 52 -6.63 -5.37 2.91
C ALA A 52 -6.67 -5.36 1.37
N LEU A 53 -7.81 -5.67 0.74
CA LEU A 53 -7.94 -5.59 -0.71
C LEU A 53 -8.05 -4.15 -1.23
N ALA A 54 -8.50 -3.23 -0.38
CA ALA A 54 -8.76 -1.84 -0.75
C ALA A 54 -7.60 -0.88 -0.47
N HIS A 55 -6.70 -1.18 0.47
CA HIS A 55 -5.65 -0.26 0.95
C HIS A 55 -4.84 0.36 -0.20
N ASP A 56 -4.54 -0.45 -1.22
CA ASP A 56 -3.65 -0.09 -2.30
C ASP A 56 -4.34 0.46 -3.56
N LEU A 57 -5.66 0.63 -3.53
CA LEU A 57 -6.44 1.07 -4.71
C LEU A 57 -6.03 2.44 -5.23
N GLY A 58 -5.65 3.34 -4.32
CA GLY A 58 -5.36 4.75 -4.61
C GLY A 58 -3.95 5.04 -5.08
N HIS A 59 -3.03 4.06 -5.03
CA HIS A 59 -1.68 4.26 -5.50
C HIS A 59 -1.65 4.63 -6.98
N PRO A 60 -0.91 5.67 -7.40
CA PRO A 60 -0.79 6.03 -8.81
C PRO A 60 0.07 4.99 -9.56
N PRO A 61 0.23 5.13 -10.90
CA PRO A 61 1.32 4.45 -11.58
C PRO A 61 2.63 4.66 -10.84
N PHE A 62 3.54 3.69 -10.90
CA PHE A 62 4.90 3.84 -10.36
C PHE A 62 4.99 3.89 -8.82
N GLY A 63 3.96 3.42 -8.12
CA GLY A 63 3.94 3.29 -6.67
C GLY A 63 4.30 4.59 -5.94
N HIS A 64 5.12 4.51 -4.89
CA HIS A 64 5.51 5.68 -4.10
C HIS A 64 6.20 6.76 -4.93
N THR A 65 6.92 6.40 -6.00
CA THR A 65 7.58 7.41 -6.85
C THR A 65 6.57 8.23 -7.65
N GLY A 66 5.48 7.61 -8.11
CA GLY A 66 4.40 8.34 -8.75
C GLY A 66 3.58 9.16 -7.76
N GLU A 67 3.43 8.67 -6.52
CA GLU A 67 2.78 9.41 -5.44
C GLU A 67 3.57 10.67 -5.07
N ASP A 68 4.88 10.54 -4.85
CA ASP A 68 5.76 11.68 -4.55
C ASP A 68 5.66 12.75 -5.66
N ALA A 69 5.74 12.33 -6.92
CA ALA A 69 5.64 13.22 -8.08
C ALA A 69 4.27 13.89 -8.18
N LEU A 70 3.17 13.14 -8.03
CA LEU A 70 1.82 13.72 -8.04
C LEU A 70 1.58 14.64 -6.86
N ASN A 71 2.10 14.31 -5.67
CA ASN A 71 1.95 15.14 -4.48
C ASN A 71 2.67 16.48 -4.65
N GLU A 72 3.88 16.49 -5.22
CA GLU A 72 4.58 17.72 -5.56
C GLU A 72 3.80 18.59 -6.56
N LEU A 73 3.29 17.97 -7.64
CA LEU A 73 2.50 18.66 -8.67
C LEU A 73 1.17 19.18 -8.15
N LEU A 74 0.53 18.43 -7.24
CA LEU A 74 -0.75 18.79 -6.64
C LEU A 74 -0.60 19.63 -5.36
N ALA A 75 0.61 19.91 -4.88
CA ALA A 75 0.81 20.70 -3.66
C ALA A 75 0.09 22.07 -3.67
N PRO A 76 0.08 22.84 -4.77
CA PRO A 76 -0.71 24.08 -4.85
C PRO A 76 -2.23 23.86 -4.77
N TYR A 77 -2.68 22.63 -5.02
CA TYR A 77 -4.07 22.20 -5.13
C TYR A 77 -4.48 21.24 -3.99
N GLY A 78 -3.74 21.23 -2.87
CA GLY A 78 -4.06 20.44 -1.67
C GLY A 78 -3.37 19.07 -1.57
N GLY A 79 -2.40 18.80 -2.44
CA GLY A 79 -1.55 17.61 -2.40
C GLY A 79 -2.22 16.34 -2.92
N PHE A 80 -1.48 15.24 -2.82
CA PHE A 80 -1.93 13.90 -3.17
C PHE A 80 -1.54 12.91 -2.06
N ASP A 81 -2.45 12.00 -1.75
CA ASP A 81 -2.28 10.94 -0.75
C ASP A 81 -3.01 9.70 -1.25
N HIS A 82 -2.32 8.56 -1.36
CA HIS A 82 -2.90 7.35 -1.92
C HIS A 82 -4.05 6.80 -1.06
N ASN A 83 -4.05 6.96 0.27
CA ASN A 83 -5.12 6.46 1.14
C ASN A 83 -6.40 7.27 0.92
N ALA A 84 -6.27 8.59 0.85
CA ALA A 84 -7.37 9.48 0.51
C ALA A 84 -7.88 9.22 -0.92
N GLN A 85 -6.97 8.90 -1.86
CA GLN A 85 -7.36 8.51 -3.22
C GLN A 85 -8.09 7.16 -3.24
N ALA A 86 -7.68 6.18 -2.43
CA ALA A 86 -8.38 4.90 -2.31
C ALA A 86 -9.82 5.11 -1.83
N LEU A 87 -10.01 5.97 -0.81
CA LEU A 87 -11.34 6.35 -0.33
C LEU A 87 -12.15 7.05 -1.44
N LYS A 88 -11.55 8.00 -2.17
CA LYS A 88 -12.20 8.70 -3.28
C LYS A 88 -12.65 7.75 -4.38
N ILE A 89 -11.82 6.75 -4.71
CA ILE A 89 -12.14 5.71 -5.70
C ILE A 89 -13.42 4.98 -5.30
N VAL A 90 -13.49 4.47 -4.07
CA VAL A 90 -14.62 3.65 -3.63
C VAL A 90 -15.87 4.46 -3.27
N THR A 91 -15.77 5.79 -3.18
CA THR A 91 -16.89 6.67 -2.81
C THR A 91 -17.38 7.58 -3.94
N SER A 92 -16.60 7.76 -5.01
CA SER A 92 -16.97 8.69 -6.09
C SER A 92 -16.49 8.31 -7.50
N LEU A 93 -15.25 7.82 -7.67
CA LEU A 93 -14.69 7.62 -9.02
C LEU A 93 -15.20 6.35 -9.70
N GLU A 94 -15.49 5.29 -8.95
CA GLU A 94 -16.10 4.09 -9.53
C GLU A 94 -17.61 4.31 -9.70
N ARG A 95 -18.06 4.53 -10.95
CA ARG A 95 -19.48 4.81 -11.29
C ARG A 95 -20.14 3.62 -11.98
N HIS A 96 -20.28 2.51 -11.25
CA HIS A 96 -20.83 1.26 -11.79
C HIS A 96 -22.33 1.07 -11.54
N TYR A 97 -22.91 1.87 -10.65
CA TYR A 97 -24.30 1.73 -10.22
C TYR A 97 -25.14 2.90 -10.75
N ALA A 98 -26.37 2.62 -11.18
CA ALA A 98 -27.22 3.61 -11.84
C ALA A 98 -27.74 4.71 -10.89
N GLY A 99 -27.80 4.45 -9.58
CA GLY A 99 -28.43 5.33 -8.60
C GLY A 99 -27.46 6.14 -7.73
N PHE A 100 -26.16 5.85 -7.79
CA PHE A 100 -25.14 6.50 -6.96
C PHE A 100 -23.74 6.28 -7.54
N ASP A 101 -22.84 7.21 -7.22
CA ASP A 101 -21.40 7.08 -7.46
C ASP A 101 -20.73 6.28 -6.33
N GLY A 102 -19.58 5.68 -6.63
CA GLY A 102 -18.85 4.82 -5.70
C GLY A 102 -19.44 3.40 -5.60
N LEU A 103 -19.00 2.69 -4.57
CA LEU A 103 -19.32 1.28 -4.32
C LEU A 103 -20.30 1.08 -3.16
N ASN A 104 -20.68 2.16 -2.46
CA ASN A 104 -21.56 2.11 -1.28
C ASN A 104 -21.12 1.06 -0.24
N LEU A 105 -19.81 1.09 0.10
CA LEU A 105 -19.24 0.19 1.10
C LEU A 105 -19.75 0.54 2.50
N THR A 106 -19.64 -0.41 3.43
CA THR A 106 -20.03 -0.17 4.82
C THR A 106 -19.12 0.88 5.48
N TRP A 107 -19.64 1.54 6.51
CA TRP A 107 -18.90 2.58 7.23
C TRP A 107 -17.56 2.05 7.78
N GLU A 108 -17.55 0.83 8.33
CA GLU A 108 -16.35 0.21 8.90
C GLU A 108 -15.27 -0.05 7.85
N THR A 109 -15.67 -0.35 6.61
CA THR A 109 -14.72 -0.54 5.51
C THR A 109 -14.08 0.79 5.13
N LEU A 110 -14.88 1.85 5.05
CA LEU A 110 -14.43 3.19 4.69
C LEU A 110 -13.54 3.80 5.78
N GLU A 111 -13.91 3.60 7.05
CA GLU A 111 -13.11 3.94 8.22
C GLU A 111 -11.76 3.22 8.18
N GLY A 112 -11.77 1.90 7.93
CA GLY A 112 -10.55 1.12 7.80
C GLY A 112 -9.63 1.63 6.69
N ILE A 113 -10.16 1.90 5.49
CA ILE A 113 -9.39 2.47 4.39
C ILE A 113 -8.77 3.82 4.81
N ALA A 114 -9.54 4.68 5.48
CA ALA A 114 -9.11 6.02 5.84
C ALA A 114 -8.02 6.06 6.92
N LYS A 115 -8.07 5.17 7.94
CA LYS A 115 -7.24 5.31 9.14
C LYS A 115 -6.64 4.01 9.69
N HIS A 116 -6.49 2.95 8.88
CA HIS A 116 -5.86 1.69 9.31
C HIS A 116 -4.44 1.87 9.88
N ASN A 117 -3.69 2.89 9.43
CA ASN A 117 -2.36 3.24 9.94
C ASN A 117 -2.38 4.05 11.26
N GLY A 118 -3.56 4.33 11.80
CA GLY A 118 -3.78 5.10 13.02
C GLY A 118 -4.54 6.41 12.78
N PRO A 119 -4.78 7.19 13.84
CA PRO A 119 -5.52 8.44 13.76
C PRO A 119 -4.91 9.42 12.74
N VAL A 120 -5.77 9.99 11.90
CA VAL A 120 -5.38 11.05 10.96
C VAL A 120 -5.57 12.39 11.65
N THR A 121 -4.47 13.03 12.02
CA THR A 121 -4.47 14.31 12.75
C THR A 121 -3.82 15.42 11.93
N GLY A 122 -4.23 16.66 12.18
CA GLY A 122 -3.70 17.84 11.49
C GLY A 122 -4.43 18.16 10.19
N ALA A 123 -3.68 18.59 9.16
CA ALA A 123 -4.25 18.94 7.87
C ALA A 123 -4.67 17.67 7.12
N LEU A 124 -5.97 17.54 6.86
CA LEU A 124 -6.53 16.39 6.16
C LEU A 124 -6.28 16.49 4.65
N PRO A 125 -5.93 15.39 3.97
CA PRO A 125 -5.98 15.32 2.52
C PRO A 125 -7.37 15.71 2.00
N VAL A 126 -7.42 16.44 0.89
CA VAL A 126 -8.67 17.03 0.36
C VAL A 126 -9.79 16.00 0.20
N ALA A 127 -9.50 14.86 -0.44
CA ALA A 127 -10.49 13.82 -0.68
C ALA A 127 -11.02 13.17 0.62
N LEU A 128 -10.14 13.03 1.62
CA LEU A 128 -10.52 12.51 2.93
C LEU A 128 -11.45 13.50 3.65
N ALA A 129 -11.07 14.79 3.69
CA ALA A 129 -11.88 15.84 4.28
C ALA A 129 -13.25 16.00 3.59
N GLU A 130 -13.29 15.87 2.27
CA GLU A 130 -14.54 15.93 1.50
C GLU A 130 -15.52 14.82 1.86
N TYR A 131 -15.01 13.59 2.02
CA TYR A 131 -15.84 12.46 2.38
C TYR A 131 -16.25 12.48 3.86
N ASP A 132 -15.32 12.79 4.76
CA ASP A 132 -15.55 12.83 6.20
C ASP A 132 -16.65 13.85 6.59
N ARG A 133 -16.76 14.96 5.85
CA ARG A 133 -17.89 15.91 6.01
C ARG A 133 -19.26 15.31 5.69
N LYS A 134 -19.34 14.27 4.87
CA LYS A 134 -20.59 13.58 4.51
C LYS A 134 -20.90 12.48 5.53
N HIS A 135 -19.88 11.74 5.94
CA HIS A 135 -19.96 10.65 6.91
C HIS A 135 -18.73 10.71 7.81
N ASP A 136 -18.91 11.09 9.07
CA ASP A 136 -17.83 11.16 10.07
C ASP A 136 -17.19 9.78 10.22
N LEU A 137 -15.91 9.67 9.86
CA LEU A 137 -15.09 8.45 9.96
C LEU A 137 -14.30 8.40 11.28
N GLU A 138 -14.57 9.33 12.20
CA GLU A 138 -13.92 9.45 13.50
C GLU A 138 -12.39 9.50 13.37
N LEU A 139 -11.87 10.32 12.46
CA LEU A 139 -10.46 10.31 12.06
C LEU A 139 -9.45 10.49 13.21
N ALA A 140 -9.88 11.07 14.33
CA ALA A 140 -9.05 11.26 15.53
C ALA A 140 -8.92 10.00 16.41
N THR A 141 -9.68 8.93 16.15
CA THR A 141 -9.62 7.66 16.87
C THR A 141 -8.80 6.63 16.10
N TYR A 142 -8.41 5.53 16.75
CA TYR A 142 -7.80 4.39 16.05
C TYR A 142 -8.86 3.66 15.22
N ALA A 143 -8.43 2.91 14.21
CA ALA A 143 -9.34 2.07 13.44
C ALA A 143 -9.78 0.83 14.23
N SER A 144 -10.77 0.09 13.71
CA SER A 144 -11.13 -1.24 14.21
C SER A 144 -9.93 -2.20 14.29
N ALA A 145 -10.05 -3.25 15.10
CA ALA A 145 -9.01 -4.27 15.18
C ALA A 145 -8.74 -4.90 13.80
N GLU A 146 -9.78 -5.14 13.00
CA GLU A 146 -9.69 -5.70 11.65
C GLU A 146 -8.91 -4.80 10.69
N ALA A 147 -9.11 -3.48 10.75
CA ALA A 147 -8.34 -2.54 9.95
C ALA A 147 -6.86 -2.50 10.41
N GLN A 148 -6.60 -2.57 11.72
CA GLN A 148 -5.24 -2.68 12.24
C GLN A 148 -4.57 -4.01 11.81
N MET A 149 -5.34 -5.12 11.72
CA MET A 149 -4.83 -6.39 11.17
C MET A 149 -4.45 -6.26 9.70
N ALA A 150 -5.24 -5.54 8.90
CA ALA A 150 -4.89 -5.27 7.50
C ALA A 150 -3.60 -4.43 7.39
N ALA A 151 -3.43 -3.41 8.22
CA ALA A 151 -2.22 -2.59 8.26
C ALA A 151 -0.97 -3.41 8.63
N VAL A 152 -1.05 -4.22 9.68
CA VAL A 152 0.07 -5.07 10.10
C VAL A 152 0.34 -6.18 9.09
N ALA A 153 -0.69 -6.74 8.45
CA ALA A 153 -0.53 -7.70 7.36
C ALA A 153 0.21 -7.10 6.16
N ASP A 154 -0.03 -5.81 5.86
CA ASP A 154 0.69 -5.07 4.83
C ASP A 154 2.18 -4.95 5.17
N ASP A 155 2.50 -4.56 6.41
CA ASP A 155 3.88 -4.52 6.90
C ASP A 155 4.58 -5.90 6.81
N ILE A 156 3.90 -6.98 7.19
CA ILE A 156 4.44 -8.35 7.10
C ILE A 156 4.76 -8.71 5.64
N ALA A 157 3.78 -8.50 4.76
CA ALA A 157 3.90 -8.78 3.33
C ALA A 157 5.04 -7.98 2.70
N TYR A 158 5.07 -6.66 2.94
CA TYR A 158 6.06 -5.75 2.40
C TYR A 158 7.50 -6.18 2.74
N ASN A 159 7.80 -6.40 4.02
CA ASN A 159 9.14 -6.78 4.46
C ASN A 159 9.55 -8.15 3.90
N HIS A 160 8.63 -9.11 3.81
CA HIS A 160 8.92 -10.42 3.26
C HIS A 160 9.18 -10.38 1.74
N HIS A 161 8.36 -9.64 1.00
CA HIS A 161 8.42 -9.60 -0.46
C HIS A 161 9.65 -8.87 -0.95
N ASP A 162 10.02 -7.77 -0.30
CA ASP A 162 11.18 -7.00 -0.73
C ASP A 162 12.49 -7.71 -0.46
N LEU A 163 12.55 -8.55 0.59
CA LEU A 163 13.67 -9.48 0.77
C LEU A 163 13.72 -10.52 -0.35
N HIS A 164 12.57 -11.07 -0.73
CA HIS A 164 12.49 -12.06 -1.80
C HIS A 164 12.86 -11.48 -3.18
N ASP A 165 12.33 -10.31 -3.51
CA ASP A 165 12.55 -9.64 -4.79
C ASP A 165 13.98 -9.10 -4.90
N GLY A 166 14.55 -8.60 -3.79
CA GLY A 166 15.96 -8.19 -3.74
C GLY A 166 16.93 -9.35 -3.97
N LEU A 167 16.67 -10.53 -3.39
CA LEU A 167 17.44 -11.75 -3.66
C LEU A 167 17.29 -12.20 -5.12
N ARG A 168 16.06 -12.16 -5.65
CA ARG A 168 15.77 -12.58 -7.01
C ARG A 168 16.49 -11.72 -8.06
N ALA A 169 16.56 -10.42 -7.80
CA ALA A 169 17.29 -9.47 -8.64
C ALA A 169 18.81 -9.46 -8.38
N GLY A 170 19.31 -10.30 -7.47
CA GLY A 170 20.74 -10.37 -7.17
C GLY A 170 21.31 -9.10 -6.55
N LEU A 171 20.48 -8.28 -5.89
CA LEU A 171 20.91 -7.03 -5.25
C LEU A 171 21.72 -7.28 -3.96
N PHE A 172 21.55 -8.47 -3.38
CA PHE A 172 22.32 -8.99 -2.26
C PHE A 172 22.22 -10.53 -2.23
N THR A 173 23.11 -11.18 -1.48
CA THR A 173 23.08 -12.64 -1.29
C THR A 173 22.33 -13.05 -0.02
N VAL A 174 22.00 -14.35 0.09
CA VAL A 174 21.38 -14.90 1.30
C VAL A 174 22.28 -14.69 2.51
N GLU A 175 23.60 -14.82 2.34
CA GLU A 175 24.58 -14.62 3.41
C GLU A 175 24.55 -13.19 3.94
N GLU A 176 24.53 -12.18 3.05
CA GLU A 176 24.42 -10.77 3.47
C GLU A 176 23.13 -10.49 4.24
N MET A 177 22.02 -11.11 3.83
CA MET A 177 20.74 -10.98 4.51
C MET A 177 20.71 -11.69 5.87
N CYS A 178 21.47 -12.79 6.04
CA CYS A 178 21.55 -13.53 7.29
C CYS A 178 22.26 -12.76 8.41
N ASP A 179 22.94 -11.65 8.11
CA ASP A 179 23.47 -10.75 9.15
C ASP A 179 22.36 -9.98 9.90
N LEU A 180 21.13 -9.97 9.37
CA LEU A 180 20.00 -9.30 10.01
C LEU A 180 19.49 -10.09 11.22
N PRO A 181 19.20 -9.42 12.36
CA PRO A 181 18.77 -10.09 13.59
C PRO A 181 17.50 -10.94 13.47
N LEU A 182 16.57 -10.56 12.58
CA LEU A 182 15.36 -11.34 12.30
C LEU A 182 15.64 -12.53 11.39
N VAL A 183 16.56 -12.38 10.43
CA VAL A 183 16.71 -13.32 9.31
C VAL A 183 17.74 -14.41 9.60
N GLY A 184 18.89 -14.05 10.16
CA GLY A 184 19.95 -15.00 10.50
C GLY A 184 19.46 -16.18 11.34
N PRO A 185 18.74 -15.94 12.46
CA PRO A 185 18.21 -17.02 13.28
C PRO A 185 17.25 -17.94 12.53
N ALA A 186 16.41 -17.41 11.63
CA ALA A 186 15.48 -18.20 10.83
C ALA A 186 16.22 -19.18 9.90
N PHE A 187 17.27 -18.71 9.23
CA PHE A 187 18.10 -19.55 8.36
C PHE A 187 18.95 -20.55 9.15
N ALA A 188 19.49 -20.15 10.30
CA ALA A 188 20.23 -21.05 11.18
C ALA A 188 19.35 -22.21 11.71
N GLU A 189 18.05 -21.97 11.93
CA GLU A 189 17.09 -23.03 12.27
C GLU A 189 16.89 -24.02 11.11
N VAL A 190 16.78 -23.52 9.87
CA VAL A 190 16.71 -24.36 8.66
C VAL A 190 17.96 -25.22 8.55
N ASP A 191 19.14 -24.63 8.68
CA ASP A 191 20.42 -25.33 8.52
C ASP A 191 20.61 -26.43 9.56
N ARG A 192 20.19 -26.17 10.81
CA ARG A 192 20.22 -27.17 11.87
C ARG A 192 19.24 -28.31 11.63
N SER A 193 18.07 -28.01 11.05
CA SER A 193 17.01 -29.00 10.82
C SER A 193 17.22 -29.82 9.54
N TRP A 194 17.86 -29.21 8.53
CA TRP A 194 18.15 -29.82 7.22
C TRP A 194 19.55 -29.40 6.73
N PRO A 195 20.64 -30.03 7.23
CA PRO A 195 22.02 -29.64 6.89
C PRO A 195 22.38 -29.72 5.41
N ASP A 196 21.80 -30.68 4.69
CA ASP A 196 22.09 -30.94 3.27
C ASP A 196 21.00 -30.37 2.32
N LEU A 197 20.24 -29.38 2.78
CA LEU A 197 19.13 -28.81 2.00
C LEU A 197 19.66 -28.06 0.77
N ALA A 198 19.05 -28.33 -0.39
CA ALA A 198 19.38 -27.63 -1.62
C ALA A 198 19.22 -26.09 -1.45
N PRO A 199 20.12 -25.25 -2.01
CA PRO A 199 20.13 -23.81 -1.75
C PRO A 199 18.80 -23.09 -2.02
N SER A 200 18.11 -23.45 -3.10
CA SER A 200 16.79 -22.87 -3.42
C SER A 200 15.72 -23.21 -2.39
N ARG A 201 15.73 -24.44 -1.87
CA ARG A 201 14.81 -24.85 -0.80
C ARG A 201 15.17 -24.19 0.53
N ARG A 202 16.47 -24.06 0.82
CA ARG A 202 16.96 -23.33 1.99
C ARG A 202 16.46 -21.89 1.99
N GLN A 203 16.57 -21.20 0.86
CA GLN A 203 16.05 -19.84 0.69
C GLN A 203 14.54 -19.76 0.98
N HIS A 204 13.73 -20.61 0.34
CA HIS A 204 12.28 -20.61 0.58
C HIS A 204 11.93 -20.93 2.05
N GLU A 205 12.57 -21.93 2.66
CA GLU A 205 12.30 -22.32 4.05
C GLU A 205 12.74 -21.26 5.07
N GLY A 206 13.85 -20.56 4.80
CA GLY A 206 14.33 -19.47 5.65
C GLY A 206 13.42 -18.26 5.60
N LEU A 207 13.06 -17.79 4.39
CA LEU A 207 12.14 -16.67 4.22
C LEU A 207 10.74 -16.98 4.76
N ARG A 208 10.26 -18.21 4.59
CA ARG A 208 8.98 -18.66 5.18
C ARG A 208 8.99 -18.60 6.71
N ARG A 209 10.12 -18.91 7.36
CA ARG A 209 10.25 -18.76 8.82
C ARG A 209 10.30 -17.32 9.27
N VAL A 210 11.01 -16.45 8.54
CA VAL A 210 10.99 -14.99 8.81
C VAL A 210 9.56 -14.47 8.81
N PHE A 211 8.77 -14.85 7.80
CA PHE A 211 7.35 -14.54 7.73
C PHE A 211 6.57 -15.09 8.93
N GLY A 212 6.78 -16.37 9.27
CA GLY A 212 6.14 -17.00 10.42
C GLY A 212 6.45 -16.29 11.74
N TYR A 213 7.71 -15.92 11.98
CA TYR A 213 8.12 -15.18 13.17
C TYR A 213 7.40 -13.83 13.30
N MET A 214 7.21 -13.11 12.19
CA MET A 214 6.46 -11.85 12.19
C MET A 214 4.97 -12.07 12.54
N VAL A 215 4.33 -13.10 11.97
CA VAL A 215 2.93 -13.43 12.27
C VAL A 215 2.76 -13.89 13.72
N ASP A 216 3.63 -14.77 14.20
CA ASP A 216 3.59 -15.30 15.58
C ASP A 216 3.79 -14.19 16.61
N ASP A 217 4.70 -13.25 16.35
CA ASP A 217 4.94 -12.08 17.19
C ASP A 217 3.68 -11.20 17.32
N VAL A 218 3.05 -10.87 16.19
CA VAL A 218 1.82 -10.06 16.17
C VAL A 218 0.70 -10.75 16.93
N LEU A 219 0.51 -12.05 16.74
CA LEU A 219 -0.51 -12.82 17.47
C LEU A 219 -0.25 -12.84 18.97
N ALA A 220 1.01 -12.99 19.39
CA ALA A 220 1.38 -12.98 20.80
C ALA A 220 1.17 -11.60 21.43
N GLU A 221 1.67 -10.53 20.80
CA GLU A 221 1.52 -9.15 21.28
C GLU A 221 0.04 -8.73 21.30
N ALA A 222 -0.72 -9.02 20.24
CA ALA A 222 -2.14 -8.69 20.16
C ALA A 222 -2.95 -9.37 21.28
N ARG A 223 -2.67 -10.65 21.58
CA ARG A 223 -3.34 -11.35 22.70
C ARG A 223 -3.06 -10.69 24.04
N MET A 224 -1.82 -10.25 24.28
CA MET A 224 -1.48 -9.52 25.51
C MET A 224 -2.19 -8.17 25.58
N LEU A 225 -2.15 -7.38 24.50
CA LEU A 225 -2.77 -6.05 24.47
C LEU A 225 -4.30 -6.11 24.59
N LEU A 226 -4.94 -7.06 23.90
CA LEU A 226 -6.39 -7.27 23.99
C LEU A 226 -6.80 -7.75 25.39
N ALA A 227 -5.99 -8.56 26.06
CA ALA A 227 -6.24 -8.95 27.45
C ALA A 227 -6.07 -7.77 28.44
N GLU A 228 -5.12 -6.87 28.19
CA GLU A 228 -4.89 -5.67 29.00
C GLU A 228 -6.01 -4.63 28.83
N VAL A 229 -6.41 -4.36 27.58
CA VAL A 229 -7.48 -3.42 27.26
C VAL A 229 -8.85 -4.00 27.62
N ASN A 230 -9.03 -5.32 27.42
CA ASN A 230 -10.27 -6.06 27.61
C ASN A 230 -11.51 -5.37 26.98
N PRO A 231 -11.45 -5.01 25.69
CA PRO A 231 -12.53 -4.26 25.06
C PRO A 231 -13.80 -5.11 24.94
N GLN A 232 -14.95 -4.54 25.27
CA GLN A 232 -16.26 -5.18 25.13
C GLN A 232 -16.97 -4.82 23.82
N SER A 233 -16.38 -3.93 23.02
CA SER A 233 -16.91 -3.51 21.72
C SER A 233 -15.80 -3.05 20.77
N ALA A 234 -16.11 -2.97 19.48
CA ALA A 234 -15.20 -2.39 18.49
C ALA A 234 -14.94 -0.90 18.76
N ASP A 235 -15.91 -0.18 19.36
CA ASP A 235 -15.75 1.22 19.73
C ASP A 235 -14.69 1.43 20.83
N GLU A 236 -14.65 0.53 21.82
CA GLU A 236 -13.61 0.55 22.85
C GLU A 236 -12.21 0.27 22.27
N VAL A 237 -12.11 -0.49 21.17
CA VAL A 237 -10.84 -0.64 20.44
C VAL A 237 -10.40 0.67 19.79
N ARG A 238 -11.32 1.40 19.13
CA ARG A 238 -11.03 2.70 18.52
C ARG A 238 -10.54 3.73 19.54
N HIS A 239 -11.11 3.66 20.75
CA HIS A 239 -10.83 4.57 21.86
C HIS A 239 -9.76 4.05 22.84
N ALA A 240 -9.08 2.95 22.55
CA ALA A 240 -8.07 2.36 23.44
C ALA A 240 -6.82 3.25 23.65
N GLY A 241 -6.68 4.33 22.88
CA GLY A 241 -5.56 5.28 22.96
C GLY A 241 -4.26 4.77 22.36
N ARG A 242 -4.22 3.53 21.88
CA ARG A 242 -3.09 2.87 21.23
C ARG A 242 -3.59 1.74 20.30
N PRO A 243 -2.81 1.33 19.28
CA PRO A 243 -3.15 0.16 18.50
C PRO A 243 -3.06 -1.10 19.37
N VAL A 244 -4.03 -2.00 19.20
CA VAL A 244 -4.09 -3.30 19.87
C VAL A 244 -3.58 -4.44 19.00
N ILE A 245 -3.44 -4.21 17.69
CA ILE A 245 -2.78 -5.11 16.74
C ILE A 245 -1.51 -4.41 16.25
N ARG A 246 -0.35 -4.94 16.64
CA ARG A 246 0.97 -4.39 16.29
C ARG A 246 2.05 -5.43 16.54
N PHE A 247 3.24 -5.20 15.99
CA PHE A 247 4.44 -5.92 16.38
C PHE A 247 4.83 -5.60 17.82
N SER A 248 5.48 -6.55 18.49
CA SER A 248 6.18 -6.30 19.73
C SER A 248 7.29 -5.27 19.52
N GLN A 249 7.72 -4.61 20.60
CA GLN A 249 8.83 -3.64 20.53
C GLN A 249 10.12 -4.29 19.99
N GLY A 250 10.37 -5.55 20.35
CA GLY A 250 11.53 -6.30 19.89
C GLY A 250 11.49 -6.56 18.38
N MET A 251 10.39 -7.10 17.88
CA MET A 251 10.20 -7.33 16.45
C MET A 251 10.23 -6.04 15.65
N PHE A 252 9.59 -4.97 16.14
CA PHE A 252 9.61 -3.67 15.47
C PHE A 252 11.04 -3.12 15.31
N GLN A 253 11.92 -3.33 16.28
CA GLN A 253 13.32 -2.93 16.17
C GLN A 253 14.08 -3.76 15.12
N GLN A 254 13.87 -5.08 15.07
CA GLN A 254 14.49 -5.92 14.05
C GLN A 254 13.98 -5.57 12.63
N LEU A 255 12.69 -5.23 12.50
CA LEU A 255 12.11 -4.76 11.24
C LEU A 255 12.70 -3.41 10.79
N LYS A 256 13.13 -2.54 11.72
CA LYS A 256 13.88 -1.34 11.34
C LYS A 256 15.22 -1.70 10.70
N ASP A 257 15.91 -2.72 11.21
CA ASP A 257 17.18 -3.17 10.64
C ASP A 257 16.96 -3.74 9.23
N VAL A 258 15.91 -4.55 9.04
CA VAL A 258 15.48 -5.07 7.73
C VAL A 258 15.19 -3.93 6.75
N ARG A 259 14.39 -2.93 7.14
CA ARG A 259 14.08 -1.77 6.28
C ARG A 259 15.32 -0.95 5.96
N GLY A 260 16.24 -0.76 6.91
CA GLY A 260 17.51 -0.06 6.67
C GLY A 260 18.39 -0.78 5.65
N PHE A 261 18.43 -2.12 5.74
CA PHE A 261 19.11 -2.96 4.76
C PHE A 261 18.47 -2.87 3.38
N LEU A 262 17.16 -3.05 3.26
CA LEU A 262 16.41 -2.94 2.00
C LEU A 262 16.54 -1.54 1.38
N PHE A 263 16.52 -0.50 2.21
CA PHE A 263 16.72 0.88 1.73
C PHE A 263 18.08 1.05 1.05
N THR A 264 19.13 0.49 1.64
CA THR A 264 20.49 0.59 1.10
C THR A 264 20.67 -0.30 -0.13
N ARG A 265 20.20 -1.55 -0.08
CA ARG A 265 20.47 -2.57 -1.09
C ARG A 265 19.49 -2.58 -2.25
N VAL A 266 18.23 -2.26 -1.99
CA VAL A 266 17.14 -2.31 -2.99
C VAL A 266 16.79 -0.92 -3.45
N TYR A 267 16.24 -0.07 -2.57
CA TYR A 267 15.68 1.21 -3.02
C TYR A 267 16.74 2.22 -3.48
N ARG A 268 17.99 2.09 -3.04
CA ARG A 268 19.12 2.94 -3.46
C ARG A 268 20.03 2.30 -4.50
N ALA A 269 19.67 1.11 -5.02
CA ALA A 269 20.41 0.49 -6.10
C ALA A 269 20.47 1.41 -7.33
N PRO A 270 21.60 1.51 -8.04
CA PRO A 270 21.74 2.42 -9.18
C PRO A 270 20.65 2.26 -10.24
N SER A 271 20.32 1.02 -10.62
CA SER A 271 19.27 0.71 -11.59
C SER A 271 17.88 1.18 -11.14
N VAL A 272 17.56 1.01 -9.85
CA VAL A 272 16.30 1.49 -9.27
C VAL A 272 16.26 3.03 -9.27
N MET A 273 17.37 3.70 -8.96
CA MET A 273 17.44 5.17 -8.95
C MET A 273 17.31 5.77 -10.36
N GLU A 274 17.94 5.16 -11.36
CA GLU A 274 17.77 5.53 -12.77
C GLU A 274 16.31 5.39 -13.21
N MET A 275 15.67 4.27 -12.87
CA MET A 275 14.27 4.06 -13.17
C MET A 275 13.38 5.10 -12.48
N ARG A 276 13.59 5.38 -11.18
CA ARG A 276 12.83 6.42 -10.47
C ARG A 276 12.90 7.76 -11.19
N ALA A 277 14.11 8.20 -11.58
CA ALA A 277 14.28 9.45 -12.31
C ALA A 277 13.51 9.49 -13.63
N GLN A 278 13.46 8.36 -14.35
CA GLN A 278 12.69 8.24 -15.60
C GLN A 278 11.18 8.31 -15.35
N VAL A 279 10.63 7.55 -14.39
CA VAL A 279 9.17 7.56 -14.14
C VAL A 279 8.68 8.85 -13.49
N THR A 280 9.49 9.50 -12.65
CA THR A 280 9.18 10.84 -12.13
C THR A 280 9.02 11.84 -13.28
N ARG A 281 9.89 11.78 -14.29
CA ARG A 281 9.76 12.62 -15.49
C ARG A 281 8.45 12.38 -16.22
N VAL A 282 8.03 11.13 -16.36
CA VAL A 282 6.77 10.76 -17.02
C VAL A 282 5.58 11.47 -16.36
N VAL A 283 5.47 11.39 -15.04
CA VAL A 283 4.38 12.07 -14.30
C VAL A 283 4.50 13.59 -14.41
N ASN A 284 5.71 14.14 -14.27
CA ASN A 284 5.99 15.57 -14.34
C ASN A 284 5.73 16.18 -15.73
N GLU A 285 5.74 15.39 -16.80
CA GLU A 285 5.42 15.87 -18.15
C GLU A 285 3.94 15.63 -18.49
N LEU A 286 3.35 14.51 -18.06
CA LEU A 286 1.93 14.20 -18.30
C LEU A 286 0.99 15.16 -17.59
N PHE A 287 1.20 15.42 -16.29
CA PHE A 287 0.32 16.28 -15.49
C PHE A 287 0.12 17.68 -16.07
N PRO A 288 1.18 18.47 -16.32
CA PRO A 288 1.01 19.82 -16.87
C PRO A 288 0.43 19.80 -18.29
N ALA A 289 0.69 18.77 -19.10
CA ALA A 289 0.10 18.68 -20.43
C ALA A 289 -1.41 18.43 -20.39
N PHE A 290 -1.89 17.52 -19.54
CA PHE A 290 -3.32 17.32 -19.36
C PHE A 290 -4.02 18.53 -18.72
N LEU A 291 -3.34 19.23 -17.80
CA LEU A 291 -3.88 20.44 -17.19
C LEU A 291 -3.96 21.60 -18.20
N ALA A 292 -2.95 21.74 -19.07
CA ALA A 292 -2.93 22.79 -20.10
C ALA A 292 -3.94 22.53 -21.23
N ASP A 293 -4.20 21.27 -21.56
CA ASP A 293 -5.19 20.88 -22.57
C ASP A 293 -6.01 19.66 -22.10
N THR A 294 -7.14 19.95 -21.46
CA THR A 294 -8.07 18.93 -20.94
C THR A 294 -8.78 18.15 -22.05
N SER A 295 -8.69 18.58 -23.32
CA SER A 295 -9.22 17.80 -24.45
C SER A 295 -8.42 16.50 -24.70
N LEU A 296 -7.22 16.40 -24.12
CA LEU A 296 -6.39 15.20 -24.12
C LEU A 296 -6.91 14.11 -23.16
N LEU A 297 -7.77 14.47 -22.20
CA LEU A 297 -8.42 13.50 -21.32
C LEU A 297 -9.44 12.65 -22.11
N PRO A 298 -9.67 11.38 -21.72
CA PRO A 298 -10.70 10.54 -22.35
C PRO A 298 -12.10 11.16 -22.25
N GLU A 299 -12.98 10.80 -23.19
CA GLU A 299 -14.32 11.40 -23.28
C GLU A 299 -15.14 11.26 -22.00
N ASP A 300 -14.97 10.14 -21.28
CA ASP A 300 -15.66 9.84 -20.02
C ASP A 300 -15.38 10.88 -18.91
N TRP A 301 -14.34 11.70 -19.03
CA TRP A 301 -13.99 12.75 -18.07
C TRP A 301 -14.52 14.14 -18.46
N ARG A 302 -15.10 14.29 -19.66
CA ARG A 302 -15.52 15.62 -20.17
C ARG A 302 -16.61 16.26 -19.32
N ASP A 303 -17.53 15.47 -18.80
CA ASP A 303 -18.61 15.98 -17.94
C ASP A 303 -18.03 16.52 -16.62
N ASP A 304 -17.07 15.82 -16.02
CA ASP A 304 -16.36 16.28 -14.81
C ASP A 304 -15.56 17.56 -15.09
N VAL A 305 -14.84 17.62 -16.22
CA VAL A 305 -14.09 18.80 -16.65
C VAL A 305 -15.01 20.00 -16.90
N ALA A 306 -16.16 19.78 -17.53
CA ALA A 306 -17.14 20.85 -17.80
C ALA A 306 -17.84 21.34 -16.53
N ALA A 307 -17.95 20.49 -15.51
CA ALA A 307 -18.51 20.82 -14.21
C ALA A 307 -17.52 21.53 -13.27
N ALA A 308 -16.21 21.48 -13.56
CA ALA A 308 -15.18 22.08 -12.74
C ALA A 308 -15.34 23.61 -12.63
N ALA A 309 -15.38 24.13 -11.41
CA ALA A 309 -15.60 25.53 -11.12
C ALA A 309 -14.34 26.39 -11.27
N ASP A 310 -13.17 25.81 -11.05
CA ASP A 310 -11.88 26.50 -11.09
C ASP A 310 -10.72 25.58 -11.49
N GLU A 311 -9.51 26.17 -11.56
CA GLU A 311 -8.28 25.45 -11.90
C GLU A 311 -7.92 24.37 -10.87
N THR A 312 -8.30 24.54 -9.60
CA THR A 312 -8.04 23.55 -8.54
C THR A 312 -8.82 22.29 -8.81
N GLU A 313 -10.12 22.41 -9.11
CA GLU A 313 -10.95 21.26 -9.47
C GLU A 313 -10.46 20.56 -10.74
N LEU A 314 -10.03 21.32 -11.76
CA LEU A 314 -9.42 20.77 -12.98
C LEU A 314 -8.12 20.01 -12.67
N ALA A 315 -7.21 20.59 -11.89
CA ALA A 315 -5.97 19.95 -11.49
C ALA A 315 -6.23 18.64 -10.72
N ARG A 316 -7.24 18.62 -9.86
CA ARG A 316 -7.66 17.42 -9.12
C ARG A 316 -8.23 16.34 -10.05
N ILE A 317 -9.04 16.71 -11.04
CA ILE A 317 -9.54 15.79 -12.07
C ILE A 317 -8.39 15.17 -12.87
N VAL A 318 -7.41 15.99 -13.29
CA VAL A 318 -6.20 15.50 -13.97
C VAL A 318 -5.40 14.55 -13.07
N GLY A 319 -5.27 14.90 -11.79
CA GLY A 319 -4.65 14.05 -10.78
C GLY A 319 -5.34 12.68 -10.64
N ASP A 320 -6.67 12.66 -10.57
CA ASP A 320 -7.45 11.41 -10.50
C ASP A 320 -7.24 10.55 -11.75
N TYR A 321 -7.21 11.17 -12.92
CA TYR A 321 -6.99 10.46 -14.18
C TYR A 321 -5.60 9.81 -14.22
N ILE A 322 -4.55 10.56 -13.87
CA ILE A 322 -3.17 10.04 -13.86
C ILE A 322 -3.02 8.96 -12.80
N ALA A 323 -3.51 9.18 -11.57
CA ALA A 323 -3.49 8.15 -10.53
C ALA A 323 -4.25 6.88 -10.94
N GLY A 324 -5.28 7.03 -11.77
CA GLY A 324 -6.07 5.95 -12.33
C GLY A 324 -5.37 5.13 -13.43
N MET A 325 -4.26 5.59 -14.01
CA MET A 325 -3.53 4.89 -15.08
C MET A 325 -2.81 3.63 -14.56
N THR A 326 -2.40 2.75 -15.47
CA THR A 326 -1.44 1.67 -15.18
C THR A 326 -0.03 2.10 -15.59
N ASP A 327 1.01 1.43 -15.09
CA ASP A 327 2.41 1.80 -15.37
C ASP A 327 2.68 1.82 -16.88
N ARG A 328 2.31 0.74 -17.57
CA ARG A 328 2.44 0.63 -19.03
C ARG A 328 1.64 1.70 -19.76
N PHE A 329 0.40 1.96 -19.35
CA PHE A 329 -0.44 2.94 -20.03
C PHE A 329 0.11 4.37 -19.87
N ALA A 330 0.64 4.71 -18.69
CA ALA A 330 1.30 5.99 -18.46
C ALA A 330 2.54 6.15 -19.36
N LEU A 331 3.40 5.12 -19.45
CA LEU A 331 4.58 5.12 -20.32
C LEU A 331 4.20 5.24 -21.81
N GLU A 332 3.22 4.47 -22.28
CA GLU A 332 2.73 4.53 -23.67
C GLU A 332 2.11 5.89 -24.00
N THR A 333 1.34 6.45 -23.07
CA THR A 333 0.72 7.77 -23.23
C THR A 333 1.78 8.86 -23.31
N HIS A 334 2.78 8.81 -22.43
CA HIS A 334 3.92 9.72 -22.44
C HIS A 334 4.72 9.63 -23.74
N ALA A 335 5.05 8.41 -24.18
CA ALA A 335 5.74 8.19 -25.46
C ALA A 335 4.94 8.71 -26.66
N ARG A 336 3.60 8.61 -26.65
CA ARG A 336 2.76 9.15 -27.72
C ARG A 336 2.72 10.68 -27.74
N MET A 337 2.77 11.32 -26.57
CA MET A 337 2.66 12.77 -26.43
C MET A 337 4.00 13.50 -26.61
N PHE A 338 5.10 12.87 -26.18
CA PHE A 338 6.43 13.49 -26.10
C PHE A 338 7.52 12.70 -26.81
N GLY A 339 7.22 11.50 -27.32
CA GLY A 339 8.16 10.73 -28.12
C GLY A 339 8.43 11.44 -29.45
N ALA A 340 9.71 11.62 -29.75
CA ALA A 340 10.20 12.13 -31.03
C ALA A 340 10.34 11.00 -32.06
#